data_AF-W7WKT4-F1
#
_entry.id   AF-W7WKT4-F1
#
_cell.length_a   1.000
_cell.length_b   1.000
_cell.length_c   1.000
_cell.angle_alpha   90.00
_cell.angle_beta   90.00
_cell.angle_gamma   90.00
#
_symmetry.space_group_name_H-M   'P 1'
#
loop_
_entity.id
_entity.type
_entity.pdbx_description
1 polymer ?
#
loop_
_entity_poly.entity_id
_entity_poly.type
_entity_poly.pdbx_seq_one_letter_code
_entity_poly.pdbx_strand_id
1 'polypeptide(L)'
;MRGETVWLHAPGHGLLRPVRLLHPRHRVYLVPRPGDIVLLGATEIESEDRSPMSLRSAVELMAAAHSVMPALAESRILRLDRNLRPALPDNRPHIDVTPQRVAVNGLFRHGWLLAPALVEDALAAWARLRADAALPGPEIER
;
A
#
# COMPACT_ATOMS: atom_id res chain seq x y z
N MET A 1 9.34 -3.95 -1.52
CA MET A 1 8.34 -4.98 -1.16
C MET A 1 7.25 -5.06 -2.23
N ARG A 2 7.04 -6.25 -2.78
CA ARG A 2 6.08 -6.55 -3.85
C ARG A 2 4.77 -7.07 -3.27
N GLY A 3 3.66 -6.46 -3.68
CA GLY A 3 2.32 -6.92 -3.35
C GLY A 3 1.56 -7.32 -4.60
N GLU A 4 0.91 -8.48 -4.55
CA GLU A 4 0.15 -9.03 -5.68
C GLU A 4 -1.34 -9.19 -5.29
N THR A 5 -2.22 -9.00 -6.27
CA THR A 5 -3.68 -9.02 -6.08
C THR A 5 -4.39 -9.70 -7.24
N VAL A 6 -5.55 -10.30 -6.97
CA VAL A 6 -6.39 -10.96 -7.97
C VAL A 6 -7.70 -10.19 -8.08
N TRP A 7 -8.10 -9.86 -9.30
CA TRP A 7 -9.39 -9.23 -9.58
C TRP A 7 -10.32 -10.27 -10.18
N LEU A 8 -11.46 -10.46 -9.52
CA LEU A 8 -12.49 -11.40 -9.92
C LEU A 8 -13.77 -10.66 -10.30
N HIS A 9 -14.43 -11.08 -11.36
CA HIS A 9 -15.83 -10.79 -11.60
C HIS A 9 -16.67 -11.89 -10.97
N ALA A 10 -17.49 -11.53 -9.99
CA ALA A 10 -18.27 -12.43 -9.17
C ALA A 10 -19.71 -11.89 -9.00
N PRO A 11 -20.59 -12.04 -10.01
CA PRO A 11 -21.97 -11.58 -9.94
C PRO A 11 -22.70 -12.10 -8.70
N GLY A 12 -23.40 -11.22 -8.00
CA GLY A 12 -24.21 -11.62 -6.85
C GLY A 12 -23.40 -12.08 -5.63
N HIS A 13 -22.12 -11.70 -5.52
CA HIS A 13 -21.26 -12.07 -4.38
C HIS A 13 -21.76 -11.57 -3.01
N GLY A 14 -22.67 -10.59 -2.98
CA GLY A 14 -23.38 -10.15 -1.77
C GLY A 14 -22.54 -9.40 -0.72
N LEU A 15 -21.27 -9.10 -0.99
CA LEU A 15 -20.40 -8.36 -0.07
C LEU A 15 -20.72 -6.87 -0.11
N LEU A 16 -21.13 -6.32 1.02
CA LEU A 16 -21.34 -4.88 1.19
C LEU A 16 -20.13 -4.15 1.80
N ARG A 17 -19.20 -4.91 2.40
CA ARG A 17 -18.02 -4.39 3.10
C ARG A 17 -16.83 -5.31 2.85
N PRO A 18 -15.59 -4.79 2.99
CA PRO A 18 -14.40 -5.64 2.96
C PRO A 18 -14.45 -6.73 4.03
N VAL A 19 -14.07 -7.94 3.66
CA VAL A 19 -13.90 -9.08 4.57
C VAL A 19 -12.42 -9.38 4.71
N ARG A 20 -11.95 -9.63 5.92
CA ARG A 20 -10.57 -10.02 6.21
C ARG A 20 -10.54 -11.41 6.81
N LEU A 21 -9.79 -12.31 6.19
CA LEU A 21 -9.46 -13.60 6.80
C LEU A 21 -8.41 -13.40 7.89
N LEU A 22 -8.76 -13.79 9.12
CA LEU A 22 -7.83 -13.83 10.24
C LEU A 22 -7.29 -15.25 10.41
N HIS A 23 -6.24 -15.56 9.66
CA HIS A 23 -5.56 -16.86 9.74
C HIS A 23 -4.05 -16.66 9.94
N PRO A 24 -3.37 -17.49 10.77
CA PRO A 24 -1.95 -17.32 11.05
C PRO A 24 -1.04 -17.34 9.81
N ARG A 25 -1.39 -18.17 8.82
CA ARG A 25 -0.59 -18.37 7.59
C ARG A 25 -1.13 -17.68 6.35
N HIS A 26 -2.42 -17.33 6.33
CA HIS A 26 -3.08 -16.81 5.14
C HIS A 26 -3.70 -15.46 5.46
N ARG A 27 -3.20 -14.41 4.80
CA ARG A 27 -3.70 -13.05 4.95
C ARG A 27 -4.37 -12.66 3.65
N VAL A 28 -5.70 -12.72 3.61
CA VAL A 28 -6.47 -12.29 2.44
C VAL A 28 -7.58 -11.34 2.85
N TYR A 29 -7.72 -10.27 2.08
CA TYR A 29 -8.86 -9.37 2.09
C TYR A 29 -9.68 -9.63 0.83
N LEU A 30 -10.99 -9.72 0.98
CA LEU A 30 -11.96 -9.71 -0.10
C LEU A 30 -12.60 -8.32 -0.07
N VAL A 31 -12.27 -7.49 -1.05
CA VAL A 31 -12.72 -6.10 -1.11
C VAL A 31 -13.72 -5.95 -2.26
N PRO A 32 -15.02 -5.70 -1.97
CA PRO A 32 -16.00 -5.46 -3.02
C PRO A 32 -15.70 -4.14 -3.75
N ARG A 33 -15.92 -4.15 -5.06
CA ARG A 33 -15.77 -3.02 -5.97
C ARG A 33 -17.03 -2.91 -6.85
N PRO A 34 -17.36 -1.71 -7.37
CA PRO A 34 -18.48 -1.54 -8.29
C PRO A 34 -18.39 -2.48 -9.50
N GLY A 35 -19.56 -2.91 -10.01
CA GLY A 35 -19.65 -3.78 -11.19
C GLY A 35 -19.42 -5.26 -10.89
N ASP A 36 -19.88 -5.76 -9.73
CA ASP A 36 -19.74 -7.16 -9.31
C ASP A 36 -18.30 -7.66 -9.28
N ILE A 37 -17.38 -6.76 -8.89
CA ILE A 37 -15.95 -7.07 -8.82
C ILE A 37 -15.55 -7.32 -7.38
N VAL A 38 -14.76 -8.37 -7.15
CA VAL A 38 -14.10 -8.62 -5.87
C VAL A 38 -12.60 -8.59 -6.08
N LEU A 39 -11.93 -7.72 -5.34
CA LEU A 39 -10.48 -7.65 -5.27
C LEU A 39 -9.99 -8.53 -4.12
N LEU A 40 -9.16 -9.52 -4.46
CA LEU A 40 -8.45 -10.36 -3.50
C LEU A 40 -7.06 -9.80 -3.30
N GLY A 41 -6.64 -9.65 -2.05
CA GLY A 41 -5.26 -9.32 -1.81
C GLY A 41 -4.90 -9.03 -0.36
N ALA A 42 -3.69 -8.61 -0.11
CA ALA A 42 -2.56 -8.68 -1.05
C ALA A 42 -1.47 -9.54 -0.43
N THR A 43 -0.64 -10.15 -1.28
CA THR A 43 0.61 -10.75 -0.80
C THR A 43 1.56 -9.67 -0.25
N GLU A 44 2.55 -10.12 0.50
CA GLU A 44 3.65 -9.31 1.03
C GLU A 44 4.94 -10.08 0.77
N ILE A 45 5.61 -9.78 -0.35
CA ILE A 45 6.78 -10.49 -0.83
C ILE A 45 7.98 -9.54 -0.75
N GLU A 46 9.02 -9.97 -0.02
CA GLU A 46 10.30 -9.25 0.05
C GLU A 46 11.07 -9.41 -1.27
N SER A 47 10.65 -8.61 -2.25
CA SER A 47 11.23 -8.56 -3.59
C SER A 47 10.92 -7.21 -4.22
N GLU A 48 11.79 -6.82 -5.15
CA GLU A 48 11.61 -5.68 -6.06
C GLU A 48 11.22 -6.13 -7.48
N ASP A 49 11.01 -7.43 -7.68
CA ASP A 49 10.61 -7.98 -8.95
C ASP A 49 9.29 -7.36 -9.45
N ARG A 50 9.24 -7.03 -10.74
CA ARG A 50 8.07 -6.47 -11.45
C ARG A 50 7.50 -7.41 -12.50
N SER A 51 8.03 -8.63 -12.59
CA SER A 51 7.52 -9.71 -13.45
C SER A 51 6.05 -10.02 -13.15
N PRO A 52 5.34 -10.80 -13.99
CA PRO A 52 3.98 -11.23 -13.71
C PRO A 52 3.81 -11.96 -12.36
N MET A 53 2.57 -12.08 -11.89
CA MET A 53 2.24 -12.77 -10.62
C MET A 53 2.73 -14.22 -10.64
N SER A 54 3.23 -14.71 -9.49
CA SER A 54 3.63 -16.11 -9.37
C SER A 54 2.43 -17.06 -9.27
N LEU A 55 2.60 -18.31 -9.76
CA LEU A 55 1.60 -19.37 -9.60
C LEU A 55 1.23 -19.58 -8.12
N ARG A 56 2.23 -19.59 -7.24
CA ARG A 56 2.06 -19.77 -5.79
C ARG A 56 1.08 -18.73 -5.24
N SER A 57 1.35 -17.46 -5.50
CA SER A 57 0.55 -16.36 -4.97
C SER A 57 -0.87 -16.35 -5.52
N ALA A 58 -1.05 -16.70 -6.80
CA ALA A 58 -2.37 -16.88 -7.39
C ALA A 58 -3.16 -17.98 -6.67
N VAL A 59 -2.57 -19.18 -6.52
CA VAL A 59 -3.20 -20.32 -5.86
C VAL A 59 -3.51 -20.03 -4.39
N GLU A 60 -2.55 -19.49 -3.64
CA GLU A 60 -2.72 -19.20 -2.22
C GLU A 60 -3.81 -18.14 -1.97
N LEU A 61 -3.82 -17.04 -2.72
CA LEU A 61 -4.84 -16.00 -2.58
C LEU A 61 -6.23 -16.51 -2.95
N MET A 62 -6.37 -17.24 -4.06
CA MET A 62 -7.66 -17.75 -4.52
C MET A 62 -8.18 -18.87 -3.62
N ALA A 63 -7.32 -19.79 -3.16
CA ALA A 63 -7.71 -20.83 -2.22
C ALA A 63 -8.16 -20.24 -0.87
N ALA A 64 -7.43 -19.25 -0.36
CA ALA A 64 -7.83 -18.55 0.87
C ALA A 64 -9.12 -17.74 0.70
N ALA A 65 -9.37 -17.15 -0.48
CA ALA A 65 -10.62 -16.46 -0.75
C ALA A 65 -11.79 -17.44 -0.88
N HIS A 66 -11.60 -18.56 -1.56
CA HIS A 66 -12.61 -19.60 -1.74
C HIS A 66 -13.00 -20.26 -0.42
N SER A 67 -12.06 -20.45 0.52
CA SER A 67 -12.38 -20.97 1.85
C SER A 67 -13.24 -20.00 2.68
N VAL A 68 -13.14 -18.69 2.43
CA VAL A 68 -14.00 -17.67 3.05
C VAL A 68 -15.35 -17.57 2.34
N MET A 69 -15.35 -17.65 1.02
CA MET A 69 -16.54 -17.50 0.19
C MET A 69 -16.56 -18.55 -0.92
N PRO A 70 -17.19 -19.72 -0.68
CA PRO A 70 -17.29 -20.77 -1.67
C PRO A 70 -17.98 -20.35 -2.97
N ALA A 71 -18.91 -19.38 -2.88
CA ALA A 71 -19.60 -18.79 -4.03
C ALA A 71 -18.65 -18.17 -5.08
N LEU A 72 -17.39 -17.89 -4.73
CA LEU A 72 -16.40 -17.40 -5.68
C LEU A 72 -15.92 -18.46 -6.69
N ALA A 73 -16.28 -19.74 -6.54
CA ALA A 73 -15.79 -20.84 -7.39
C ALA A 73 -15.94 -20.57 -8.90
N GLU A 74 -17.06 -20.00 -9.30
CA GLU A 74 -17.38 -19.70 -10.71
C GLU A 74 -17.07 -18.24 -11.09
N SER A 75 -16.29 -17.52 -10.29
CA SER A 75 -15.88 -16.16 -10.62
C SER A 75 -14.92 -16.17 -11.81
N ARG A 76 -15.00 -15.15 -12.67
CA ARG A 76 -14.06 -15.01 -13.78
C ARG A 76 -12.86 -14.20 -13.33
N ILE A 77 -11.65 -14.72 -13.55
CA ILE A 77 -10.41 -13.97 -13.29
C ILE A 77 -10.31 -12.87 -14.34
N LEU A 78 -10.41 -11.63 -13.88
CA LEU A 78 -10.25 -10.46 -14.75
C LEU A 78 -8.79 -10.07 -14.91
N ARG A 79 -8.03 -10.11 -13.80
CA ARG A 79 -6.66 -9.61 -13.78
C ARG A 79 -5.87 -10.19 -12.62
N LEU A 80 -4.63 -10.59 -12.91
CA LEU A 80 -3.60 -10.84 -11.92
C LEU A 80 -2.68 -9.63 -11.92
N ASP A 81 -2.66 -8.90 -10.80
CA ASP A 81 -1.94 -7.64 -10.70
C ASP A 81 -0.84 -7.68 -9.64
N ARG A 82 0.10 -6.75 -9.76
CA ARG A 82 1.30 -6.63 -8.95
C ARG A 82 1.72 -5.17 -8.88
N ASN A 83 2.20 -4.75 -7.72
CA ASN A 83 2.84 -3.45 -7.57
C ASN A 83 3.94 -3.51 -6.51
N LEU A 84 4.88 -2.56 -6.57
CA LEU A 84 5.86 -2.37 -5.52
C LEU A 84 5.35 -1.31 -4.55
N ARG A 85 5.37 -1.63 -3.26
CA ARG A 85 5.10 -0.66 -2.21
C ARG A 85 6.40 0.09 -1.89
N PRO A 86 6.37 1.42 -1.75
CA PRO A 86 7.52 2.21 -1.34
C PRO A 86 7.88 1.87 0.10
N ALA A 87 8.89 1.02 0.29
CA ALA A 87 9.29 0.48 1.58
C ALA A 87 10.77 0.77 1.81
N LEU A 88 11.12 1.16 3.03
CA LEU A 88 12.49 1.18 3.51
C LEU A 88 12.77 -0.11 4.31
N PRO A 89 14.02 -0.46 4.61
CA PRO A 89 14.36 -1.70 5.32
C PRO A 89 13.64 -1.89 6.67
N ASP A 90 13.28 -0.79 7.34
CA ASP A 90 12.54 -0.79 8.61
C ASP A 90 11.02 -0.66 8.45
N ASN A 91 10.53 -0.54 7.20
CA ASN A 91 9.13 -0.29 6.85
C ASN A 91 8.52 0.96 7.50
N ARG A 92 9.34 1.93 7.90
CA ARG A 92 8.88 3.19 8.49
C ARG A 92 8.83 4.30 7.43
N PRO A 93 7.83 5.20 7.51
CA PRO A 93 7.86 6.42 6.72
C PRO A 93 9.10 7.24 7.06
N HIS A 94 9.69 7.85 6.03
CA HIS A 94 10.82 8.75 6.17
C HIS A 94 10.54 10.03 5.39
N ILE A 95 10.73 11.16 6.06
CA ILE A 95 10.65 12.50 5.49
C ILE A 95 12.05 13.08 5.54
N ASP A 96 12.55 13.48 4.39
CA ASP A 96 13.81 14.19 4.23
C ASP A 96 13.53 15.60 3.71
N VAL A 97 14.04 16.60 4.41
CA VAL A 97 13.74 18.01 4.16
C VAL A 97 15.03 18.81 4.05
N THR A 98 15.17 19.53 2.94
CA THR A 98 16.21 20.53 2.71
C THR A 98 15.55 21.86 2.31
N PRO A 99 16.26 23.00 2.32
CA PRO A 99 15.68 24.27 1.88
C PRO A 99 15.15 24.23 0.43
N GLN A 100 15.68 23.36 -0.43
CA GLN A 100 15.30 23.24 -1.85
C GLN A 100 14.40 22.04 -2.17
N ARG A 101 14.26 21.05 -1.27
CA ARG A 101 13.54 19.80 -1.55
C ARG A 101 12.84 19.25 -0.32
N VAL A 102 11.65 18.71 -0.52
CA VAL A 102 10.99 17.78 0.40
C VAL A 102 10.88 16.43 -0.30
N ALA A 103 11.33 15.35 0.34
CA ALA A 103 11.19 13.98 -0.14
C ALA A 103 10.49 13.12 0.93
N VAL A 104 9.48 12.36 0.53
CA VAL A 104 8.72 11.46 1.42
C VAL A 104 8.71 10.06 0.83
N ASN A 105 9.13 9.06 1.61
CA ASN A 105 9.18 7.66 1.18
C ASN A 105 8.91 6.70 2.37
N GLY A 106 8.93 5.39 2.14
CA GLY A 106 8.82 4.37 3.17
C GLY A 106 7.41 4.14 3.72
N LEU A 107 6.37 4.68 3.08
CA LEU A 107 4.98 4.57 3.57
C LEU A 107 4.41 3.14 3.54
N PHE A 108 5.06 2.24 2.81
CA PHE A 108 4.74 0.81 2.77
C PHE A 108 3.24 0.55 2.49
N ARG A 109 2.56 -0.22 3.34
CA ARG A 109 1.12 -0.52 3.26
C ARG A 109 0.22 0.54 3.91
N HIS A 110 0.82 1.62 4.41
CA HIS A 110 0.14 2.66 5.20
C HIS A 110 0.03 3.98 4.46
N GLY A 111 0.44 4.04 3.18
CA GLY A 111 0.46 5.28 2.40
C GLY A 111 -0.88 6.01 2.34
N TRP A 112 -1.98 5.30 2.10
CA TRP A 112 -3.30 5.95 2.04
C TRP A 112 -3.74 6.54 3.39
N LEU A 113 -3.40 5.87 4.49
CA LEU A 113 -3.82 6.27 5.84
C LEU A 113 -2.95 7.41 6.38
N LEU A 114 -1.63 7.35 6.15
CA LEU A 114 -0.66 8.26 6.75
C LEU A 114 -0.33 9.48 5.89
N ALA A 115 -0.65 9.45 4.58
CA ALA A 115 -0.26 10.52 3.67
C ALA A 115 -0.67 11.93 4.12
N PRO A 116 -1.92 12.20 4.58
CA PRO A 116 -2.31 13.56 4.99
C PRO A 116 -1.44 14.11 6.12
N ALA A 117 -1.28 13.33 7.20
CA ALA A 117 -0.46 13.73 8.35
C ALA A 117 1.01 13.91 7.98
N LEU A 118 1.58 13.00 7.17
CA LEU A 118 2.98 13.11 6.76
C LEU A 118 3.24 14.34 5.88
N VAL A 119 2.28 14.75 5.07
CA VAL A 119 2.40 15.97 4.26
C VAL A 119 2.37 17.21 5.15
N GLU A 120 1.49 17.26 6.15
CA GLU A 120 1.46 18.36 7.13
C GLU A 120 2.77 18.50 7.88
N ASP A 121 3.31 17.39 8.40
CA ASP A 121 4.61 17.35 9.09
C ASP A 121 5.76 17.82 8.18
N ALA A 122 5.78 17.35 6.94
CA ALA A 122 6.83 17.69 5.97
C ALA A 122 6.80 19.18 5.62
N LEU A 123 5.61 19.76 5.40
CA LEU A 123 5.45 21.19 5.11
C LEU A 123 5.84 22.05 6.33
N ALA A 124 5.45 21.65 7.54
CA ALA A 124 5.80 22.35 8.76
C ALA A 124 7.32 22.34 9.02
N ALA A 125 8.00 21.22 8.76
CA ALA A 125 9.44 21.11 8.86
C ALA A 125 10.15 21.99 7.81
N TRP A 126 9.65 21.98 6.57
CA TRP A 126 10.24 22.77 5.49
C TRP A 126 10.10 24.28 5.72
N ALA A 127 8.94 24.73 6.21
CA ALA A 127 8.72 26.12 6.58
C ALA A 127 9.70 26.60 7.66
N ARG A 128 9.95 25.79 8.69
CA ARG A 128 10.93 26.10 9.76
C ARG A 128 12.34 26.24 9.20
N LEU A 129 12.79 25.26 8.43
CA LEU A 129 14.13 25.28 7.80
C LEU A 129 14.35 26.51 6.92
N ARG A 130 13.32 26.95 6.20
CA ARG A 130 13.39 28.16 5.37
C ARG A 130 13.37 29.45 6.19
N ALA A 131 12.67 29.49 7.31
CA ALA A 131 12.68 30.63 8.22
C ALA A 131 14.06 30.80 8.86
N ASP A 132 14.66 29.71 9.33
CA ASP A 132 16.00 29.71 9.94
C ASP A 132 17.08 30.12 8.93
N ALA A 133 16.97 29.67 7.67
CA ALA A 133 17.88 30.06 6.59
C ALA A 133 17.71 31.53 6.14
N ALA A 134 16.60 32.19 6.49
CA ALA A 134 16.33 33.59 6.15
C ALA A 134 16.77 34.58 7.25
N LEU A 135 17.18 34.10 8.43
CA LEU A 135 17.76 34.95 9.46
C LEU A 135 19.20 35.33 9.07
N PRO A 136 19.57 36.63 9.06
CA PRO A 136 20.96 37.02 8.87
C PRO A 136 21.81 36.38 9.97
N GLY A 137 22.98 35.83 9.58
CA GLY A 137 23.94 35.26 10.54
C GLY A 137 24.33 36.28 11.62
N PRO A 138 24.78 35.84 12.81
CA PRO A 138 25.08 36.75 13.91
C PRO A 138 26.03 37.85 13.43
N GLU A 139 25.63 39.11 13.59
CA GLU A 139 26.53 40.24 13.41
C GLU A 139 27.70 40.04 14.38
N ILE A 140 28.85 39.67 13.83
CA ILE A 140 30.11 39.65 14.57
C ILE A 140 30.46 41.13 14.78
N GLU A 141 30.03 41.66 15.92
CA GLU A 141 30.41 42.98 16.41
C GLU A 141 31.94 43.02 16.53
N ARG A 142 32.56 43.93 15.78
CA ARG A 142 34.02 44.17 15.75
C ARG A 142 34.45 45.12 16.85
#